data_AF-A0A6H5HJA3-F1
#
_entry.id   AF-A0A6H5HJA3-F1
#
_cell.length_a   1.000
_cell.length_b   1.000
_cell.length_c   1.000
_cell.angle_alpha   90.00
_cell.angle_beta   90.00
_cell.angle_gamma   90.00
#
_symmetry.space_group_name_H-M   'P 1'
#
loop_
_entity.id
_entity.type
_entity.pdbx_description
1 polymer ?
#
loop_
_entity_poly.entity_id
_entity_poly.type
_entity_poly.pdbx_seq_one_letter_code
_entity_poly.pdbx_strand_id
1 'polypeptide(L)'
;MHGQKKTDKSEAVKEKERKQKEAKLKEYRDGMAQIATRREAKLLDWDTMGVISDVLRVNPDVYTLWNLRKDIILLLLSDDSNNEEPVKLGENELRLTESCLKINPKSYGAWHHRKWILENCPGLDLKIELALCTKYLKLDSRNFHCWDYRRFVVSMLDLSPEEELSYTLVKIEEDFSNYSSWHYRSKLLPLIHGDPTGQKPIKEEIHLQELDLVQNAAFTDPNDSSAWYYLRWLVGELQPKLDVILAFVSREDKKLFVGFNRNASLDRVRIECPAASRWRTVESFKDGSLWFAGLNDVSMDELVVNVSLQSHEKSISLSEKEGFLWQASPQFDPTISEKMKAVLEDQLDSCNQLLDLEPDTKWPLLTSVVFMKAIDSYAYRDDIMKRLESLKKCDCYRINYYNDLMNKLVDFCDSKIQFSCLH
;
A
#
# COMPACT_ATOMS: atom_id res chain seq x y z
N MET A 1 -5.35 -8.68 25.23
CA MET A 1 -5.26 -7.47 26.08
C MET A 1 -6.21 -6.33 25.66
N HIS A 2 -6.99 -6.44 24.58
CA HIS A 2 -7.86 -5.35 24.11
C HIS A 2 -9.33 -5.51 24.54
N GLY A 3 -10.07 -4.40 24.63
CA GLY A 3 -11.54 -4.40 24.75
C GLY A 3 -12.13 -4.85 26.10
N GLN A 4 -11.30 -5.14 27.11
CA GLN A 4 -11.80 -5.53 28.44
C GLN A 4 -12.32 -4.32 29.20
N LYS A 5 -13.64 -4.07 29.11
CA LYS A 5 -14.32 -3.05 29.91
C LYS A 5 -14.26 -3.44 31.39
N LYS A 6 -13.78 -2.53 32.25
CA LYS A 6 -13.97 -2.66 33.70
C LYS A 6 -15.48 -2.60 33.96
N THR A 7 -16.01 -3.65 34.58
CA THR A 7 -17.43 -3.78 34.90
C THR A 7 -17.57 -4.02 36.38
N ASP A 8 -18.45 -3.24 37.04
CA ASP A 8 -18.81 -3.45 38.43
C ASP A 8 -19.77 -4.64 38.54
N LYS A 9 -19.19 -5.83 38.50
CA LYS A 9 -19.90 -7.09 38.72
C LYS A 9 -20.12 -7.31 40.22
N SER A 10 -21.25 -7.92 40.58
CA SER A 10 -21.51 -8.36 41.96
C SER A 10 -20.45 -9.37 42.43
N GLU A 11 -20.23 -9.44 43.74
CA GLU A 11 -19.22 -10.35 44.33
C GLU A 11 -19.46 -11.81 43.95
N ALA A 12 -20.72 -12.26 43.91
CA ALA A 12 -21.07 -13.61 43.48
C ALA A 12 -20.68 -13.92 42.02
N VAL A 13 -20.82 -12.95 41.12
CA VAL A 13 -20.41 -13.10 39.70
C VAL A 13 -18.89 -13.10 39.58
N LYS A 14 -18.20 -12.20 40.30
CA LYS A 14 -16.72 -12.15 40.35
C LYS A 14 -16.15 -13.47 40.85
N GLU A 15 -16.73 -14.04 41.90
CA GLU A 15 -16.30 -15.30 42.49
C GLU A 15 -16.53 -16.50 41.55
N LYS A 16 -17.68 -16.54 40.86
CA LYS A 16 -17.95 -17.55 39.83
C LYS A 16 -16.97 -17.48 38.66
N GLU A 17 -16.68 -16.27 38.15
CA GLU A 17 -15.69 -16.06 37.08
C GLU A 17 -14.28 -16.42 37.54
N ARG A 18 -13.92 -16.13 38.80
CA ARG A 18 -12.64 -16.51 39.39
C ARG A 18 -12.48 -18.03 39.39
N LYS A 19 -13.46 -18.77 39.93
CA LYS A 19 -13.44 -20.24 39.94
C LYS A 19 -13.34 -20.84 38.54
N GLN A 20 -14.07 -20.28 37.57
CA GLN A 20 -13.98 -20.71 36.17
C GLN A 20 -12.60 -20.43 35.55
N LYS A 21 -12.01 -19.26 35.82
CA LYS A 21 -10.65 -18.94 35.36
C LYS A 21 -9.60 -19.84 36.01
N GLU A 22 -9.74 -20.16 37.29
CA GLU A 22 -8.83 -21.06 38.01
C GLU A 22 -8.89 -22.49 37.48
N ALA A 23 -10.09 -23.01 37.22
CA ALA A 23 -10.26 -24.32 36.59
C ALA A 23 -9.60 -24.37 35.20
N LYS A 24 -9.89 -23.37 34.34
CA LYS A 24 -9.26 -23.27 33.00
C LYS A 24 -7.74 -23.11 33.08
N LEU A 25 -7.24 -22.34 34.05
CA LEU A 25 -5.80 -22.15 34.25
C LEU A 25 -5.13 -23.45 34.71
N LYS A 26 -5.81 -24.24 35.54
CA LYS A 26 -5.33 -25.55 35.96
C LYS A 26 -5.23 -26.49 34.74
N GLU A 27 -6.30 -26.64 33.97
CA GLU A 27 -6.29 -27.46 32.74
C GLU A 27 -5.20 -27.03 31.75
N TYR A 28 -5.03 -25.71 31.56
CA TYR A 28 -3.97 -25.17 30.71
C TYR A 28 -2.56 -25.53 31.23
N ARG A 29 -2.33 -25.40 32.54
CA ARG A 29 -1.03 -25.74 33.16
C ARG A 29 -0.74 -27.22 33.09
N ASP A 30 -1.74 -28.06 33.37
CA ASP A 30 -1.62 -29.51 33.32
C ASP A 30 -1.31 -29.97 31.88
N GLY A 31 -2.01 -29.40 30.88
CA GLY A 31 -1.73 -29.67 29.46
C GLY A 31 -0.33 -29.21 29.04
N MET A 32 0.09 -28.00 29.41
CA MET A 32 1.45 -27.51 29.12
C MET A 32 2.54 -28.37 29.76
N ALA A 33 2.34 -28.83 31.01
CA ALA A 33 3.26 -29.73 31.69
C ALA A 33 3.32 -31.09 30.99
N GLN A 34 2.18 -31.65 30.60
CA GLN A 34 2.12 -32.91 29.87
C GLN A 34 2.84 -32.83 28.51
N ILE A 35 2.68 -31.71 27.78
CA ILE A 35 3.40 -31.47 26.52
C ILE A 35 4.91 -31.39 26.76
N ALA A 36 5.36 -30.72 27.84
CA ALA A 36 6.78 -30.63 28.17
C ALA A 36 7.38 -32.02 28.45
N THR A 37 6.72 -32.83 29.29
CA THR A 37 7.15 -34.20 29.59
C THR A 37 7.20 -35.08 28.33
N ARG A 38 6.17 -35.03 27.49
CA ARG A 38 6.12 -35.78 26.22
C ARG A 38 7.24 -35.36 25.27
N ARG A 39 7.52 -34.05 25.19
CA ARG A 39 8.62 -33.51 24.37
C ARG A 39 9.99 -33.97 24.87
N GLU A 40 10.23 -33.95 26.18
CA GLU A 40 11.48 -34.46 26.78
C GLU A 40 11.67 -35.95 26.49
N ALA A 41 10.58 -36.73 26.55
CA ALA A 41 10.56 -38.14 26.19
C ALA A 41 10.59 -38.40 24.67
N LYS A 42 10.63 -37.36 23.83
CA LYS A 42 10.57 -37.42 22.36
C LYS A 42 9.37 -38.20 21.81
N LEU A 43 8.25 -38.17 22.54
CA LEU A 43 6.98 -38.74 22.10
C LEU A 43 6.32 -37.76 21.13
N LEU A 44 6.45 -38.03 19.83
CA LEU A 44 5.94 -37.21 18.72
C LEU A 44 4.84 -37.99 17.99
N ASP A 45 3.71 -38.18 18.67
CA ASP A 45 2.61 -39.06 18.26
C ASP A 45 1.24 -38.34 18.25
N TRP A 46 0.20 -39.09 17.86
CA TRP A 46 -1.19 -38.61 17.81
C TRP A 46 -1.72 -38.14 19.16
N ASP A 47 -1.35 -38.83 20.25
CA ASP A 47 -1.76 -38.42 21.59
C ASP A 47 -1.16 -37.05 21.96
N THR A 48 0.10 -36.82 21.58
CA THR A 48 0.78 -35.54 21.78
C THR A 48 0.09 -34.44 20.98
N MET A 49 -0.31 -34.71 19.73
CA MET A 49 -1.16 -33.79 18.96
C MET A 49 -2.51 -33.54 19.64
N GLY A 50 -3.13 -34.53 20.27
CA GLY A 50 -4.36 -34.36 21.06
C GLY A 50 -4.19 -33.31 22.15
N VAL A 51 -3.20 -33.52 23.03
CA VAL A 51 -2.92 -32.59 24.15
C VAL A 51 -2.58 -31.19 23.67
N ILE A 52 -1.77 -31.06 22.60
CA ILE A 52 -1.46 -29.76 22.00
C ILE A 52 -2.72 -29.07 21.48
N SER A 53 -3.65 -29.81 20.86
CA SER A 53 -4.90 -29.25 20.32
C SER A 53 -5.75 -28.63 21.43
N ASP A 54 -5.86 -29.30 22.57
CA ASP A 54 -6.64 -28.82 23.71
C ASP A 54 -6.08 -27.50 24.26
N VAL A 55 -4.76 -27.39 24.35
CA VAL A 55 -4.11 -26.15 24.80
C VAL A 55 -4.29 -25.02 23.79
N LEU A 56 -4.15 -25.29 22.49
CA LEU A 56 -4.30 -24.28 21.44
C LEU A 56 -5.74 -23.78 21.30
N ARG A 57 -6.74 -24.64 21.55
CA ARG A 57 -8.16 -24.25 21.65
C ARG A 57 -8.44 -23.35 22.86
N VAL A 58 -7.50 -23.19 23.80
CA VAL A 58 -7.63 -22.20 24.88
C VAL A 58 -6.80 -20.95 24.56
N ASN A 59 -5.58 -21.14 24.05
CA ASN A 59 -4.68 -20.07 23.69
C ASN A 59 -3.94 -20.38 22.37
N PRO A 60 -4.43 -19.85 21.24
CA PRO A 60 -3.83 -20.13 19.93
C PRO A 60 -2.53 -19.37 19.67
N ASP A 61 -2.09 -18.49 20.57
CA ASP A 61 -0.89 -17.66 20.39
C ASP A 61 0.38 -18.29 20.99
N VAL A 62 0.31 -19.56 21.43
CA VAL A 62 1.50 -20.32 21.86
C VAL A 62 2.24 -20.88 20.65
N TYR A 63 3.10 -20.04 20.04
CA TYR A 63 3.83 -20.37 18.80
C TYR A 63 4.63 -21.68 18.87
N THR A 64 5.23 -22.01 20.02
CA THR A 64 6.01 -23.23 20.20
C THR A 64 5.17 -24.49 19.96
N LEU A 65 3.89 -24.45 20.33
CA LEU A 65 3.00 -25.59 20.15
C LEU A 65 2.67 -25.82 18.67
N TRP A 66 2.44 -24.76 17.90
CA TRP A 66 2.28 -24.88 16.45
C TRP A 66 3.51 -25.49 15.79
N ASN A 67 4.72 -25.12 16.22
CA ASN A 67 5.95 -25.71 15.68
C ASN A 67 6.06 -27.21 16.03
N LEU A 68 5.76 -27.59 17.27
CA LEU A 68 5.71 -29.02 17.65
C LEU A 68 4.69 -29.80 16.82
N ARG A 69 3.53 -29.21 16.50
CA ARG A 69 2.58 -29.86 15.58
C ARG A 69 3.19 -30.09 14.20
N LYS A 70 3.86 -29.08 13.62
CA LYS A 70 4.51 -29.21 12.31
C LYS A 70 5.54 -30.35 12.33
N ASP A 71 6.36 -30.43 13.38
CA ASP A 71 7.34 -31.50 13.55
C ASP A 71 6.65 -32.88 13.53
N ILE A 72 5.56 -33.05 14.27
CA ILE A 72 4.80 -34.31 14.31
C ILE A 72 4.16 -34.61 12.94
N ILE A 73 3.55 -33.61 12.29
CA ILE A 73 2.92 -33.77 10.97
C ILE A 73 3.94 -34.20 9.93
N LEU A 74 5.12 -33.58 9.90
CA LEU A 74 6.18 -33.97 8.96
C LEU A 74 6.63 -35.41 9.18
N LEU A 75 6.75 -35.87 10.43
CA LEU A 75 7.05 -37.26 10.74
C LEU A 75 5.96 -38.19 10.20
N LEU A 76 4.68 -37.87 10.46
CA LEU A 76 3.54 -38.66 10.03
C LEU A 76 3.38 -38.73 8.51
N LEU A 77 3.74 -37.67 7.79
CA LEU A 77 3.72 -37.63 6.33
C LEU A 77 4.90 -38.36 5.69
N SER A 78 6.01 -38.52 6.43
CA SER A 78 7.20 -39.26 5.97
C SER A 78 7.16 -40.76 6.25
N ASP A 79 6.21 -41.21 7.07
CA ASP A 79 6.07 -42.61 7.45
C ASP A 79 5.20 -43.36 6.44
N ASP A 80 5.84 -44.11 5.53
CA ASP A 80 5.17 -44.93 4.52
C ASP A 80 4.24 -46.01 5.13
N SER A 81 4.39 -46.33 6.42
CA SER A 81 3.51 -47.26 7.14
C SER A 81 2.23 -46.61 7.66
N ASN A 82 2.17 -45.27 7.66
CA ASN A 82 1.01 -44.50 8.08
C ASN A 82 0.01 -44.39 6.92
N ASN A 83 -1.14 -45.04 7.07
CA ASN A 83 -2.20 -45.07 6.05
C ASN A 83 -3.06 -43.80 6.00
N GLU A 84 -2.73 -42.74 6.75
CA GLU A 84 -3.50 -41.49 6.67
C GLU A 84 -3.15 -40.69 5.42
N GLU A 85 -4.17 -40.47 4.59
CA GLU A 85 -4.06 -39.61 3.42
C GLU A 85 -3.72 -38.17 3.85
N PRO A 86 -2.69 -37.53 3.24
CA PRO A 86 -2.29 -36.15 3.56
C PRO A 86 -3.45 -35.15 3.57
N VAL A 87 -4.46 -35.37 2.72
CA VAL A 87 -5.69 -34.57 2.66
C VAL A 87 -6.46 -34.63 3.97
N LYS A 88 -6.67 -35.82 4.55
CA LYS A 88 -7.44 -35.99 5.79
C LYS A 88 -6.73 -35.36 6.99
N LEU A 89 -5.41 -35.51 7.06
CA LEU A 89 -4.58 -34.86 8.08
C LEU A 89 -4.67 -33.34 7.95
N GLY A 90 -4.50 -32.81 6.72
CA GLY A 90 -4.65 -31.40 6.43
C GLY A 90 -6.03 -30.86 6.82
N GLU A 91 -7.11 -31.54 6.46
CA GLU A 91 -8.48 -31.15 6.85
C GLU A 91 -8.67 -31.07 8.36
N ASN A 92 -8.12 -32.02 9.11
CA ASN A 92 -8.21 -32.02 10.57
C ASN A 92 -7.47 -30.81 11.18
N GLU A 93 -6.29 -30.47 10.65
CA GLU A 93 -5.54 -29.29 11.06
C GLU A 93 -6.24 -27.97 10.65
N LEU A 94 -6.89 -27.95 9.48
CA LEU A 94 -7.72 -26.82 9.05
C LEU A 94 -8.94 -26.64 9.98
N ARG A 95 -9.56 -27.73 10.48
CA ARG A 95 -10.64 -27.66 11.49
C ARG A 95 -10.13 -27.14 12.83
N LEU A 96 -8.93 -27.55 13.26
CA LEU A 96 -8.30 -27.05 14.48
C LEU A 96 -8.02 -25.54 14.38
N THR A 97 -7.38 -25.09 13.31
CA THR A 97 -7.08 -23.66 13.10
C THR A 97 -8.36 -22.83 12.99
N GLU A 98 -9.41 -23.32 12.32
CA GLU A 98 -10.71 -22.62 12.29
C GLU A 98 -11.29 -22.48 13.71
N SER A 99 -11.20 -23.52 14.53
CA SER A 99 -11.66 -23.47 15.93
C SER A 99 -10.86 -22.46 16.76
N CYS A 100 -9.55 -22.39 16.55
CA CYS A 100 -8.67 -21.42 17.18
C CYS A 100 -8.98 -19.98 16.75
N LEU A 101 -9.25 -19.77 15.46
CA LEU A 101 -9.56 -18.45 14.90
C LEU A 101 -10.94 -17.93 15.32
N LYS A 102 -11.90 -18.81 15.66
CA LYS A 102 -13.15 -18.41 16.32
C LYS A 102 -12.92 -17.78 17.70
N ILE A 103 -11.82 -18.14 18.37
CA ILE A 103 -11.46 -17.64 19.70
C ILE A 103 -10.63 -16.37 19.58
N ASN A 104 -9.62 -16.40 18.72
CA ASN A 104 -8.81 -15.23 18.39
C ASN A 104 -8.65 -15.13 16.86
N PRO A 105 -9.48 -14.33 16.16
CA PRO A 105 -9.40 -14.17 14.71
C PRO A 105 -8.15 -13.40 14.25
N LYS A 106 -7.37 -12.86 15.20
CA LYS A 106 -6.11 -12.12 14.98
C LYS A 106 -4.88 -12.93 15.42
N SER A 107 -5.03 -14.23 15.62
CA SER A 107 -3.91 -15.10 16.00
C SER A 107 -2.96 -15.32 14.82
N TYR A 108 -1.75 -14.77 14.91
CA TYR A 108 -0.69 -15.00 13.92
C TYR A 108 -0.33 -16.49 13.81
N GLY A 109 -0.26 -17.20 14.94
CA GLY A 109 0.10 -18.61 14.98
C GLY A 109 -0.89 -19.47 14.20
N ALA A 110 -2.20 -19.26 14.43
CA ALA A 110 -3.24 -20.03 13.74
C ALA A 110 -3.27 -19.75 12.22
N TRP A 111 -3.20 -18.47 11.80
CA TRP A 111 -3.16 -18.13 10.37
C TRP A 111 -1.91 -18.65 9.68
N HIS A 112 -0.74 -18.53 10.31
CA HIS A 112 0.51 -19.06 9.76
C HIS A 112 0.48 -20.59 9.67
N HIS A 113 0.00 -21.28 10.70
CA HIS A 113 -0.13 -22.75 10.65
C HIS A 113 -1.05 -23.17 9.51
N ARG A 114 -2.15 -22.45 9.31
CA ARG A 114 -3.09 -22.70 8.20
C ARG A 114 -2.41 -22.60 6.83
N LYS A 115 -1.61 -21.55 6.57
CA LYS A 115 -0.81 -21.43 5.33
C LYS A 115 0.13 -22.61 5.14
N TRP A 116 0.87 -22.94 6.21
CA TRP A 116 1.83 -24.04 6.19
C TRP A 116 1.17 -25.39 5.86
N ILE A 117 -0.04 -25.64 6.36
CA ILE A 117 -0.82 -26.85 6.01
C ILE A 117 -1.13 -26.89 4.52
N LEU A 118 -1.57 -25.78 3.92
CA LEU A 118 -1.83 -25.73 2.48
C LEU A 118 -0.58 -26.01 1.63
N GLU A 119 0.60 -25.60 2.11
CA GLU A 119 1.88 -25.84 1.43
C GLU A 119 2.40 -27.27 1.58
N ASN A 120 2.05 -27.98 2.66
CA ASN A 120 2.64 -29.27 3.03
C ASN A 120 1.67 -30.47 2.93
N CYS A 121 0.37 -30.23 2.76
CA CYS A 121 -0.65 -31.26 2.58
C CYS A 121 -1.33 -31.08 1.20
N PRO A 122 -0.78 -31.65 0.11
CA PRO A 122 -1.33 -31.47 -1.23
C PRO A 122 -2.71 -32.15 -1.37
N GLY A 123 -3.54 -31.63 -2.28
CA GLY A 123 -4.87 -32.18 -2.59
C GLY A 123 -6.03 -31.58 -1.79
N LEU A 124 -5.76 -30.61 -0.90
CA LEU A 124 -6.80 -29.87 -0.19
C LEU A 124 -7.61 -28.96 -1.14
N ASP A 125 -8.93 -28.87 -0.92
CA ASP A 125 -9.80 -27.98 -1.71
C ASP A 125 -9.66 -26.52 -1.27
N LEU A 126 -8.84 -25.77 -2.03
CA LEU A 126 -8.59 -24.34 -1.80
C LEU A 126 -9.85 -23.46 -1.97
N LYS A 127 -10.91 -23.94 -2.64
CA LYS A 127 -12.18 -23.17 -2.75
C LYS A 127 -12.88 -23.03 -1.41
N ILE A 128 -12.75 -24.03 -0.54
CA ILE A 128 -13.25 -23.97 0.85
C ILE A 128 -12.53 -22.85 1.61
N GLU A 129 -11.23 -22.67 1.36
CA GLU A 129 -10.41 -21.64 1.99
C GLU A 129 -10.80 -20.24 1.53
N LEU A 130 -11.10 -20.08 0.24
CA LEU A 130 -11.61 -18.82 -0.30
C LEU A 130 -12.99 -18.47 0.29
N ALA A 131 -13.87 -19.47 0.44
CA ALA A 131 -15.17 -19.30 1.09
C ALA A 131 -15.04 -18.95 2.58
N LEU A 132 -14.07 -19.54 3.27
CA LEU A 132 -13.73 -19.19 4.65
C LEU A 132 -13.28 -17.73 4.76
N CYS A 133 -12.43 -17.26 3.85
CA CYS A 133 -12.02 -15.85 3.81
C CYS A 133 -13.25 -14.94 3.67
N THR A 134 -14.15 -15.24 2.74
CA THR A 134 -15.39 -14.47 2.56
C THR A 134 -16.25 -14.44 3.81
N LYS A 135 -16.39 -15.56 4.52
CA LYS A 135 -17.11 -15.64 5.79
C LYS A 135 -16.46 -14.78 6.88
N TYR A 136 -15.13 -14.84 7.01
CA TYR A 136 -14.41 -14.11 8.05
C TYR A 136 -14.39 -12.61 7.78
N LEU A 137 -14.25 -12.19 6.52
CA LEU A 137 -14.34 -10.79 6.12
C LEU A 137 -15.77 -10.24 6.23
N LYS A 138 -16.80 -11.09 6.22
CA LYS A 138 -18.16 -10.66 6.56
C LYS A 138 -18.34 -10.39 8.06
N LEU A 139 -17.58 -11.09 8.92
CA LEU A 139 -17.62 -10.88 10.38
C LEU A 139 -16.75 -9.71 10.82
N ASP A 140 -15.59 -9.53 10.21
CA ASP A 140 -14.68 -8.41 10.43
C ASP A 140 -14.04 -8.03 9.09
N SER A 141 -14.64 -7.04 8.42
CA SER A 141 -14.23 -6.53 7.11
C SER A 141 -12.81 -5.95 7.12
N ARG A 142 -12.29 -5.60 8.30
CA ARG A 142 -10.98 -4.97 8.51
C ARG A 142 -9.93 -5.94 9.04
N ASN A 143 -10.22 -7.23 9.12
CA ASN A 143 -9.24 -8.24 9.54
C ASN A 143 -8.14 -8.41 8.49
N PHE A 144 -7.02 -7.68 8.66
CA PHE A 144 -5.90 -7.73 7.72
C PHE A 144 -5.27 -9.13 7.62
N HIS A 145 -5.29 -9.94 8.68
CA HIS A 145 -4.78 -11.32 8.60
C HIS A 145 -5.58 -12.17 7.61
N CYS A 146 -6.90 -11.99 7.61
CA CYS A 146 -7.78 -12.70 6.68
C CYS A 146 -7.61 -12.18 5.25
N TRP A 147 -7.41 -10.86 5.06
CA TRP A 147 -7.04 -10.31 3.74
C TRP A 147 -5.70 -10.86 3.24
N ASP A 148 -4.69 -10.93 4.10
CA ASP A 148 -3.37 -11.49 3.78
C ASP A 148 -3.45 -12.99 3.46
N TYR A 149 -4.28 -13.73 4.20
CA TYR A 149 -4.53 -15.14 3.93
C TYR A 149 -5.31 -15.33 2.62
N ARG A 150 -6.29 -14.47 2.32
CA ARG A 150 -7.00 -14.49 1.04
C ARG A 150 -6.04 -14.30 -0.13
N ARG A 151 -5.14 -13.31 -0.08
CA ARG A 151 -4.14 -13.08 -1.14
C ARG A 151 -3.24 -14.29 -1.35
N PHE A 152 -2.87 -14.97 -0.26
CA PHE A 152 -2.12 -16.23 -0.33
C PHE A 152 -2.93 -17.34 -1.02
N VAL A 153 -4.17 -17.60 -0.60
CA VAL A 153 -5.04 -18.63 -1.21
C VAL A 153 -5.31 -18.33 -2.69
N VAL A 154 -5.59 -17.08 -3.03
CA VAL A 154 -5.74 -16.59 -4.41
C VAL A 154 -4.51 -16.91 -5.24
N SER A 155 -3.32 -16.63 -4.72
CA SER A 155 -2.06 -16.92 -5.43
C SER A 155 -1.83 -18.42 -5.63
N MET A 156 -2.29 -19.27 -4.70
CA MET A 156 -2.21 -20.73 -4.86
C MET A 156 -3.23 -21.28 -5.86
N LEU A 157 -4.38 -20.63 -5.99
CA LEU A 157 -5.43 -20.96 -6.96
C LEU A 157 -5.14 -20.42 -8.37
N ASP A 158 -4.11 -19.58 -8.53
CA ASP A 158 -3.81 -18.86 -9.77
C ASP A 158 -5.02 -18.07 -10.31
N LEU A 159 -5.82 -17.48 -9.40
CA LEU A 159 -6.94 -16.63 -9.81
C LEU A 159 -6.43 -15.31 -10.37
N SER A 160 -7.15 -14.78 -11.34
CA SER A 160 -6.71 -13.58 -12.03
C SER A 160 -6.90 -12.34 -11.15
N PRO A 161 -6.04 -11.30 -11.30
CA PRO A 161 -6.23 -10.03 -10.61
C PRO A 161 -7.62 -9.40 -10.84
N GLU A 162 -8.25 -9.63 -12.00
CA GLU A 162 -9.58 -9.12 -12.35
C GLU A 162 -10.71 -9.74 -11.50
N GLU A 163 -10.61 -11.03 -11.16
CA GLU A 163 -11.56 -11.69 -10.26
C GLU A 163 -11.49 -11.07 -8.86
N GLU A 164 -10.28 -10.82 -8.36
CA GLU A 164 -10.09 -10.15 -7.08
C GLU A 164 -10.47 -8.67 -7.13
N LEU A 165 -10.24 -7.99 -8.25
CA LEU A 165 -10.69 -6.61 -8.44
C LEU A 165 -12.21 -6.54 -8.33
N SER A 166 -12.92 -7.49 -8.93
CA SER A 166 -14.37 -7.63 -8.83
C SER A 166 -14.80 -7.90 -7.38
N TYR A 167 -14.07 -8.77 -6.66
CA TYR A 167 -14.33 -9.03 -5.24
C TYR A 167 -14.18 -7.77 -4.36
N THR A 168 -13.19 -6.91 -4.63
CA THR A 168 -13.05 -5.65 -3.87
C THR A 168 -14.26 -4.73 -4.04
N LEU A 169 -14.86 -4.69 -5.24
CA LEU A 169 -16.06 -3.89 -5.50
C LEU A 169 -17.24 -4.40 -4.68
N VAL A 170 -17.50 -5.71 -4.69
CA VAL A 170 -18.54 -6.32 -3.85
C VAL A 170 -18.36 -5.94 -2.37
N LYS A 171 -17.11 -5.93 -1.89
CA LYS A 171 -16.82 -5.58 -0.49
C LYS A 171 -16.94 -4.08 -0.18
N ILE A 172 -16.78 -3.22 -1.17
CA ILE A 172 -17.02 -1.77 -1.07
C ILE A 172 -18.52 -1.50 -1.07
N GLU A 173 -19.29 -2.17 -1.92
CA GLU A 173 -20.75 -2.06 -1.98
C GLU A 173 -21.43 -2.56 -0.70
N GLU A 174 -20.88 -3.60 -0.06
CA GLU A 174 -21.33 -4.08 1.25
C GLU A 174 -20.99 -3.11 2.40
N ASP A 175 -19.83 -2.44 2.34
CA ASP A 175 -19.31 -1.53 3.38
C ASP A 175 -18.29 -0.55 2.76
N PHE A 176 -18.75 0.65 2.40
CA PHE A 176 -17.87 1.67 1.80
C PHE A 176 -16.81 2.19 2.78
N SER A 177 -16.95 1.94 4.09
CA SER A 177 -15.94 2.26 5.11
C SER A 177 -14.80 1.23 5.19
N ASN A 178 -14.83 0.20 4.35
CA ASN A 178 -13.85 -0.87 4.36
C ASN A 178 -12.53 -0.46 3.69
N TYR A 179 -11.65 0.17 4.48
CA TYR A 179 -10.31 0.56 4.05
C TYR A 179 -9.50 -0.58 3.40
N SER A 180 -9.65 -1.81 3.89
CA SER A 180 -8.89 -2.96 3.36
C SER A 180 -9.26 -3.27 1.91
N SER A 181 -10.53 -3.13 1.54
CA SER A 181 -11.00 -3.30 0.16
C SER A 181 -10.47 -2.20 -0.76
N TRP A 182 -10.59 -0.94 -0.35
CA TRP A 182 -10.02 0.20 -1.09
C TRP A 182 -8.51 0.06 -1.28
N HIS A 183 -7.80 -0.32 -0.21
CA HIS A 183 -6.36 -0.56 -0.28
C HIS A 183 -6.04 -1.67 -1.26
N TYR A 184 -6.72 -2.81 -1.19
CA TYR A 184 -6.45 -3.92 -2.09
C TYR A 184 -6.77 -3.55 -3.55
N ARG A 185 -7.87 -2.83 -3.78
CA ARG A 185 -8.24 -2.27 -5.09
C ARG A 185 -7.13 -1.38 -5.65
N SER A 186 -6.54 -0.49 -4.85
CA SER A 186 -5.42 0.38 -5.25
C SER A 186 -4.15 -0.39 -5.66
N LYS A 187 -4.00 -1.64 -5.21
CA LYS A 187 -2.89 -2.52 -5.59
C LYS A 187 -3.17 -3.35 -6.83
N LEU A 188 -4.43 -3.76 -7.04
CA LEU A 188 -4.85 -4.55 -8.20
C LEU A 188 -4.96 -3.70 -9.46
N LEU A 189 -5.51 -2.49 -9.34
CA LEU A 189 -5.77 -1.60 -10.47
C LEU A 189 -4.53 -1.28 -11.32
N PRO A 190 -3.35 -0.91 -10.76
CA PRO A 190 -2.16 -0.69 -11.57
C PRO A 190 -1.64 -1.96 -12.27
N LEU A 191 -1.90 -3.15 -11.73
CA LEU A 191 -1.49 -4.41 -12.35
C LEU A 191 -2.31 -4.72 -13.61
N ILE A 192 -3.60 -4.37 -13.60
CA ILE A 192 -4.55 -4.68 -14.69
C ILE A 192 -4.64 -3.51 -15.69
N HIS A 193 -4.66 -2.29 -15.16
CA HIS A 193 -4.99 -1.06 -15.88
C HIS A 193 -3.93 0.03 -15.69
N GLY A 194 -2.67 -0.32 -15.42
CA GLY A 194 -1.59 0.66 -15.27
C GLY A 194 -1.45 1.60 -16.46
N ASP A 195 -1.17 2.88 -16.17
CA ASP A 195 -0.89 3.89 -17.19
C ASP A 195 0.51 3.65 -17.80
N PRO A 196 0.62 3.42 -19.13
CA PRO A 196 1.90 3.17 -19.77
C PRO A 196 2.85 4.37 -19.71
N THR A 197 2.36 5.58 -19.49
CA THR A 197 3.19 6.80 -19.45
C THR A 197 3.79 7.09 -18.06
N GLY A 198 3.29 6.42 -17.02
CA GLY A 198 3.69 6.67 -15.62
C GLY A 198 3.36 8.08 -15.12
N GLN A 199 2.37 8.74 -15.72
CA GLN A 199 1.84 10.04 -15.27
C GLN A 199 0.65 9.86 -14.32
N LYS A 200 -0.07 8.75 -14.47
CA LYS A 200 -1.25 8.40 -13.65
C LYS A 200 -1.04 7.02 -13.01
N PRO A 201 -1.74 6.69 -11.91
CA PRO A 201 -1.68 5.33 -11.37
C PRO A 201 -2.31 4.28 -12.32
N ILE A 202 -3.30 4.71 -13.11
CA ILE A 202 -4.07 3.88 -14.04
C ILE A 202 -4.47 4.65 -15.30
N LYS A 203 -4.81 3.91 -16.36
CA LYS A 203 -5.34 4.44 -17.62
C LYS A 203 -6.54 5.34 -17.38
N GLU A 204 -6.64 6.38 -18.19
CA GLU A 204 -7.56 7.48 -17.96
C GLU A 204 -9.02 7.04 -17.94
N GLU A 205 -9.44 6.12 -18.81
CA GLU A 205 -10.82 5.66 -18.88
C GLU A 205 -11.25 4.99 -17.57
N ILE A 206 -10.37 4.20 -16.96
CA ILE A 206 -10.61 3.54 -15.67
C ILE A 206 -10.47 4.54 -14.52
N HIS A 207 -9.54 5.48 -14.62
CA HIS A 207 -9.37 6.55 -13.63
C HIS A 207 -10.67 7.35 -13.44
N LEU A 208 -11.31 7.74 -14.54
CA LEU A 208 -12.59 8.46 -14.50
C LEU A 208 -13.70 7.64 -13.83
N GLN A 209 -13.76 6.33 -14.09
CA GLN A 209 -14.73 5.44 -13.44
C GLN A 209 -14.49 5.29 -11.94
N GLU A 210 -13.22 5.20 -11.52
CA GLU A 210 -12.87 5.07 -10.10
C GLU A 210 -13.10 6.38 -9.33
N LEU A 211 -12.95 7.54 -9.97
CA LEU A 211 -13.30 8.84 -9.39
C LEU A 211 -14.80 8.95 -9.11
N ASP A 212 -15.65 8.50 -10.02
CA ASP A 212 -17.10 8.45 -9.82
C ASP A 212 -17.49 7.47 -8.69
N LEU A 213 -16.89 6.27 -8.68
CA LEU A 213 -17.12 5.27 -7.64
C LEU A 213 -16.78 5.82 -6.23
N VAL A 214 -15.61 6.42 -6.06
CA VAL A 214 -15.16 6.89 -4.74
C VAL A 214 -15.91 8.16 -4.30
N GLN A 215 -16.35 9.00 -5.24
CA GLN A 215 -17.18 10.17 -4.94
C GLN A 215 -18.46 9.71 -4.23
N ASN A 216 -19.19 8.76 -4.81
CA ASN A 216 -20.41 8.24 -4.20
C ASN A 216 -20.19 7.75 -2.77
N ALA A 217 -19.06 7.08 -2.49
CA ALA A 217 -18.70 6.65 -1.14
C ALA A 217 -18.37 7.81 -0.19
N ALA A 218 -17.49 8.73 -0.61
CA ALA A 218 -16.99 9.82 0.22
C ALA A 218 -18.09 10.82 0.62
N PHE A 219 -19.05 11.08 -0.27
CA PHE A 219 -20.15 12.00 -0.01
C PHE A 219 -21.35 11.37 0.69
N THR A 220 -21.44 10.03 0.73
CA THR A 220 -22.46 9.32 1.54
C THR A 220 -22.15 9.36 3.03
N ASP A 221 -20.88 9.22 3.41
CA ASP A 221 -20.40 9.42 4.79
C ASP A 221 -19.11 10.26 4.78
N PRO A 222 -19.23 11.60 4.87
CA PRO A 222 -18.08 12.50 4.91
C PRO A 222 -17.07 12.24 6.03
N ASN A 223 -17.48 11.55 7.10
CA ASN A 223 -16.61 11.24 8.23
C ASN A 223 -15.77 9.98 8.00
N ASP A 224 -16.17 9.09 7.08
CA ASP A 224 -15.38 7.90 6.76
C ASP A 224 -14.12 8.27 5.99
N SER A 225 -12.97 8.03 6.61
CA SER A 225 -11.67 8.35 6.03
C SER A 225 -11.29 7.50 4.81
N SER A 226 -11.90 6.33 4.64
CA SER A 226 -11.38 5.29 3.73
C SER A 226 -11.52 5.72 2.27
N ALA A 227 -12.71 6.21 1.89
CA ALA A 227 -12.96 6.75 0.56
C ALA A 227 -12.05 7.97 0.27
N TRP A 228 -11.88 8.89 1.24
CA TRP A 228 -11.00 10.05 1.07
C TRP A 228 -9.53 9.68 0.84
N TYR A 229 -9.02 8.67 1.55
CA TYR A 229 -7.66 8.19 1.30
C TYR A 229 -7.50 7.57 -0.09
N TYR A 230 -8.52 6.84 -0.57
CA TYR A 230 -8.51 6.25 -1.90
C TYR A 230 -8.60 7.31 -3.00
N LEU A 231 -9.49 8.29 -2.86
CA LEU A 231 -9.59 9.45 -3.75
C LEU A 231 -8.27 10.23 -3.82
N ARG A 232 -7.63 10.43 -2.66
CA ARG A 232 -6.32 11.05 -2.60
C ARG A 232 -5.23 10.22 -3.28
N TRP A 233 -5.33 8.89 -3.31
CA TRP A 233 -4.41 8.06 -4.09
C TRP A 233 -4.63 8.23 -5.60
N LEU A 234 -5.88 8.27 -6.06
CA LEU A 234 -6.22 8.50 -7.48
C LEU A 234 -5.62 9.83 -7.99
N VAL A 235 -5.81 10.92 -7.24
CA VAL A 235 -5.41 12.27 -7.68
C VAL A 235 -4.00 12.66 -7.21
N GLY A 236 -3.59 12.22 -6.03
CA GLY A 236 -2.31 12.61 -5.43
C GLY A 236 -1.08 11.97 -6.10
N GLU A 237 -1.29 10.93 -6.90
CA GLU A 237 -0.24 10.27 -7.70
C GLU A 237 -0.16 10.81 -9.14
N LEU A 238 -0.89 11.87 -9.47
CA LEU A 238 -0.73 12.55 -10.75
C LEU A 238 0.64 13.23 -10.81
N GLN A 239 1.39 12.90 -11.85
CA GLN A 239 2.76 13.37 -12.01
C GLN A 239 2.92 14.17 -13.32
N PRO A 240 3.79 15.19 -13.35
CA PRO A 240 4.15 15.84 -14.60
C PRO A 240 4.78 14.84 -15.56
N LYS A 241 4.63 15.11 -16.86
CA LYS A 241 5.38 14.38 -17.89
C LYS A 241 6.88 14.49 -17.55
N LEU A 242 7.57 13.35 -17.48
CA LEU A 242 9.01 13.35 -17.24
C LEU A 242 9.71 13.99 -18.43
N ASP A 243 10.55 14.99 -18.18
CA ASP A 243 11.33 15.69 -19.21
C ASP A 243 12.69 16.16 -18.66
N VAL A 244 13.63 16.36 -19.57
CA VAL A 244 14.93 16.99 -19.32
C VAL A 244 14.73 18.50 -19.27
N ILE A 245 15.20 19.12 -18.20
CA ILE A 245 15.09 20.56 -17.95
C ILE A 245 16.44 21.27 -17.95
N LEU A 246 17.53 20.52 -17.81
CA LEU A 246 18.87 21.05 -17.69
C LEU A 246 19.88 20.06 -18.27
N ALA A 247 20.86 20.56 -19.00
CA ALA A 247 22.07 19.82 -19.32
C ALA A 247 23.25 20.79 -19.32
N PHE A 248 24.34 20.47 -18.64
CA PHE A 248 25.51 21.33 -18.62
C PHE A 248 26.83 20.60 -18.41
N VAL A 249 27.93 21.22 -18.81
CA VAL A 249 29.29 20.69 -18.59
C VAL A 249 30.03 21.51 -17.54
N SER A 250 30.50 20.84 -16.48
CA SER A 250 31.55 21.39 -15.60
C SER A 250 32.91 21.06 -16.19
N ARG A 251 33.61 22.09 -16.70
CA ARG A 251 34.95 21.91 -17.29
C ARG A 251 36.01 21.60 -16.24
N GLU A 252 35.89 22.21 -15.05
CA GLU A 252 36.80 21.99 -13.93
C GLU A 252 36.75 20.52 -13.47
N ASP A 253 35.54 19.99 -13.30
CA ASP A 253 35.34 18.59 -12.89
C ASP A 253 35.45 17.58 -14.02
N LYS A 254 35.48 18.05 -15.28
CA LYS A 254 35.35 17.24 -16.50
C LYS A 254 34.11 16.34 -16.44
N LYS A 255 32.95 16.92 -16.12
CA LYS A 255 31.68 16.19 -15.97
C LYS A 255 30.57 16.81 -16.80
N LEU A 256 29.76 15.95 -17.38
CA LEU A 256 28.47 16.29 -17.97
C LEU A 256 27.38 16.00 -16.94
N PHE A 257 26.43 16.93 -16.81
CA PHE A 257 25.25 16.83 -15.96
C PHE A 257 23.98 16.91 -16.80
N VAL A 258 22.97 16.14 -16.43
CA VAL A 258 21.63 16.13 -17.03
C VAL A 258 20.60 16.10 -15.90
N GLY A 259 19.75 17.13 -15.85
CA GLY A 259 18.71 17.33 -14.85
C GLY A 259 17.32 17.13 -15.43
N PHE A 260 16.44 16.52 -14.63
CA PHE A 260 15.05 16.20 -14.94
C PHE A 260 14.10 16.96 -14.02
N ASN A 261 12.87 17.22 -14.49
CA ASN A 261 11.83 17.88 -13.69
C ASN A 261 11.32 17.07 -12.49
N ARG A 262 11.60 15.76 -12.47
CA ARG A 262 11.37 14.84 -11.35
C ARG A 262 12.38 13.70 -11.42
N ASN A 263 12.44 12.86 -10.38
CA ASN A 263 13.39 11.75 -10.33
C ASN A 263 13.23 10.81 -11.53
N ALA A 264 14.32 10.62 -12.26
CA ALA A 264 14.41 9.74 -13.41
C ALA A 264 15.15 8.45 -13.00
N SER A 265 14.57 7.31 -13.38
CA SER A 265 15.18 5.98 -13.22
C SER A 265 15.87 5.57 -14.51
N LEU A 266 17.10 5.05 -14.44
CA LEU A 266 17.77 4.51 -15.64
C LEU A 266 17.10 3.23 -16.19
N ASP A 267 16.20 2.61 -15.44
CA ASP A 267 15.36 1.52 -15.97
C ASP A 267 14.29 2.05 -16.95
N ARG A 268 13.99 3.36 -16.91
CA ARG A 268 12.95 4.03 -17.72
C ARG A 268 13.49 5.10 -18.66
N VAL A 269 14.72 5.56 -18.44
CA VAL A 269 15.35 6.64 -19.19
C VAL A 269 16.72 6.19 -19.66
N ARG A 270 17.04 6.46 -20.92
CA ARG A 270 18.38 6.25 -21.46
C ARG A 270 19.02 7.58 -21.80
N ILE A 271 20.23 7.80 -21.29
CA ILE A 271 21.04 8.99 -21.58
C ILE A 271 22.28 8.53 -22.36
N GLU A 272 22.42 9.00 -23.60
CA GLU A 272 23.52 8.64 -24.49
C GLU A 272 24.31 9.89 -24.86
N CYS A 273 25.61 9.85 -24.61
CA CYS A 273 26.56 10.85 -25.08
C CYS A 273 27.88 10.13 -25.37
N PRO A 274 28.40 10.14 -26.62
CA PRO A 274 29.59 9.37 -26.97
C PRO A 274 30.84 9.68 -26.15
N ALA A 275 30.99 10.92 -25.67
CA ALA A 275 32.12 11.34 -24.85
C ALA A 275 31.92 11.11 -23.34
N ALA A 276 30.72 10.69 -22.92
CA ALA A 276 30.39 10.44 -21.53
C ALA A 276 30.75 9.00 -21.12
N SER A 277 31.27 8.89 -19.90
CA SER A 277 31.50 7.61 -19.22
C SER A 277 30.21 7.10 -18.57
N ARG A 278 30.33 6.33 -17.48
CA ARG A 278 29.18 5.75 -16.78
C ARG A 278 28.39 6.82 -16.04
N TRP A 279 27.09 6.90 -16.33
CA TRP A 279 26.11 7.73 -15.63
C TRP A 279 25.93 7.32 -14.17
N ARG A 280 25.84 8.32 -13.29
CA ARG A 280 25.60 8.21 -11.85
C ARG A 280 24.66 9.32 -11.40
N THR A 281 24.00 9.14 -10.26
CA THR A 281 23.24 10.21 -9.61
C THR A 281 23.73 10.41 -8.17
N VAL A 282 23.44 11.57 -7.61
CA VAL A 282 23.83 11.97 -6.24
C VAL A 282 22.81 11.53 -5.18
N GLU A 283 21.58 11.24 -5.59
CA GLU A 283 20.47 10.95 -4.66
C GLU A 283 20.39 9.47 -4.27
N SER A 284 20.65 8.57 -5.22
CA SER A 284 20.60 7.12 -4.99
C SER A 284 21.47 6.35 -6.00
N PHE A 285 21.34 5.02 -6.03
CA PHE A 285 21.99 4.18 -7.03
C PHE A 285 21.17 3.97 -8.31
N LYS A 286 19.87 4.29 -8.31
CA LYS A 286 18.95 3.93 -9.39
C LYS A 286 18.07 5.07 -9.90
N ASP A 287 17.69 5.98 -9.00
CA ASP A 287 16.76 7.07 -9.27
C ASP A 287 17.34 8.40 -8.80
N GLY A 288 17.20 9.44 -9.60
CA GLY A 288 17.53 10.80 -9.17
C GLY A 288 17.11 11.87 -10.16
N SER A 289 16.94 13.09 -9.67
CA SER A 289 16.61 14.25 -10.51
C SER A 289 17.81 14.76 -11.31
N LEU A 290 19.03 14.55 -10.82
CA LEU A 290 20.28 14.98 -11.45
C LEU A 290 21.21 13.80 -11.70
N TRP A 291 21.58 13.60 -12.96
CA TRP A 291 22.52 12.57 -13.41
C TRP A 291 23.80 13.21 -13.92
N PHE A 292 24.93 12.53 -13.75
CA PHE A 292 26.22 12.99 -14.23
C PHE A 292 27.10 11.85 -14.72
N ALA A 293 28.00 12.17 -15.64
CA ALA A 293 29.01 11.27 -16.15
C ALA A 293 30.34 12.02 -16.33
N GLY A 294 31.46 11.34 -16.08
CA GLY A 294 32.78 11.90 -16.41
C GLY A 294 32.96 11.97 -17.92
N LEU A 295 33.62 13.01 -18.41
CA LEU A 295 33.95 13.22 -19.82
C LEU A 295 35.38 12.73 -20.11
N ASN A 296 35.51 11.91 -21.16
CA ASN A 296 36.80 11.33 -21.54
C ASN A 296 37.69 12.33 -22.32
N ASP A 297 37.07 13.28 -23.04
CA ASP A 297 37.76 14.39 -23.71
C ASP A 297 36.87 15.64 -23.65
N VAL A 298 37.46 16.77 -23.24
CA VAL A 298 36.75 18.07 -23.02
C VAL A 298 37.12 19.08 -24.10
N SER A 299 37.97 18.72 -25.06
CA SER A 299 38.40 19.63 -26.14
C SER A 299 37.40 19.76 -27.29
N MET A 300 36.17 19.29 -27.13
CA MET A 300 35.16 19.33 -28.20
C MET A 300 34.41 20.65 -28.18
N ASP A 301 34.34 21.33 -29.32
CA ASP A 301 33.61 22.60 -29.49
C ASP A 301 32.08 22.44 -29.29
N GLU A 302 31.58 21.22 -29.52
CA GLU A 302 30.18 20.83 -29.39
C GLU A 302 30.05 19.41 -28.83
N LEU A 303 29.02 19.20 -28.01
CA LEU A 303 28.65 17.93 -27.42
C LEU A 303 27.16 17.69 -27.62
N VAL A 304 26.80 16.51 -28.15
CA VAL A 304 25.39 16.11 -28.29
C VAL A 304 25.03 15.09 -27.22
N VAL A 305 23.93 15.34 -26.52
CA VAL A 305 23.34 14.45 -25.52
C VAL A 305 21.97 14.03 -25.99
N ASN A 306 21.78 12.73 -26.21
CA ASN A 306 20.49 12.15 -26.57
C ASN A 306 19.85 11.54 -25.33
N VAL A 307 18.61 11.91 -25.05
CA VAL A 307 17.82 11.38 -23.93
C VAL A 307 16.57 10.71 -24.48
N SER A 308 16.47 9.40 -24.33
CA SER A 308 15.28 8.62 -24.66
C SER A 308 14.43 8.43 -23.40
N LEU A 309 13.22 8.99 -23.42
CA LEU A 309 12.20 8.89 -22.38
C LEU A 309 11.08 7.96 -22.87
N GLN A 310 10.29 7.40 -21.97
CA GLN A 310 9.16 6.53 -22.34
C GLN A 310 8.15 7.20 -23.29
N SER A 311 8.06 8.54 -23.25
CA SER A 311 7.08 9.31 -24.02
C SER A 311 7.63 9.94 -25.29
N HIS A 312 8.94 10.22 -25.36
CA HIS A 312 9.58 10.92 -26.48
C HIS A 312 11.11 10.85 -26.36
N GLU A 313 11.81 11.25 -27.41
CA GLU A 313 13.27 11.42 -27.41
C GLU A 313 13.62 12.91 -27.52
N LYS A 314 14.76 13.29 -26.95
CA LYS A 314 15.26 14.67 -26.94
C LYS A 314 16.75 14.66 -27.25
N SER A 315 17.14 15.46 -28.25
CA SER A 315 18.54 15.66 -28.60
C SER A 315 18.94 17.08 -28.19
N ILE A 316 19.98 17.18 -27.37
CA ILE A 316 20.45 18.42 -26.76
C ILE A 316 21.89 18.67 -27.24
N SER A 317 22.10 19.79 -27.95
CA SER A 317 23.43 20.29 -28.29
C SER A 317 23.94 21.24 -27.21
N LEU A 318 25.15 20.98 -26.71
CA LEU A 318 25.89 21.86 -25.81
C LEU A 318 27.13 22.37 -26.54
N SER A 319 27.25 23.68 -26.72
CA SER A 319 28.40 24.27 -27.41
C SER A 319 29.21 25.20 -26.52
N GLU A 320 30.49 25.36 -26.82
CA GLU A 320 31.35 26.29 -26.10
C GLU A 320 30.84 27.74 -26.16
N LYS A 321 30.25 28.15 -27.29
CA LYS A 321 29.70 29.51 -27.49
C LYS A 321 28.56 29.82 -26.51
N GLU A 322 27.79 28.81 -26.14
CA GLU A 322 26.68 28.92 -25.19
C GLU A 322 27.10 28.51 -23.77
N GLY A 323 28.41 28.40 -23.51
CA GLY A 323 28.94 28.05 -22.21
C GLY A 323 28.70 26.60 -21.78
N PHE A 324 28.39 25.70 -22.73
CA PHE A 324 27.94 24.33 -22.49
C PHE A 324 26.77 24.25 -21.51
N LEU A 325 25.78 25.12 -21.65
CA LEU A 325 24.56 25.12 -20.86
C LEU A 325 23.34 25.04 -21.79
N TRP A 326 22.46 24.10 -21.50
CA TRP A 326 21.14 24.03 -22.07
C TRP A 326 20.12 23.93 -20.93
N GLN A 327 19.01 24.66 -21.08
CA GLN A 327 17.92 24.66 -20.12
C GLN A 327 16.58 24.74 -20.85
N ALA A 328 15.54 24.17 -20.25
CA ALA A 328 14.16 24.30 -20.70
C ALA A 328 13.25 24.63 -19.52
N SER A 329 12.17 25.34 -19.81
CA SER A 329 11.14 25.65 -18.81
C SER A 329 10.55 24.37 -18.23
N PRO A 330 10.67 24.13 -16.92
CA PRO A 330 10.17 22.92 -16.30
C PRO A 330 8.64 22.94 -16.23
N GLN A 331 8.01 21.83 -16.58
CA GLN A 331 6.62 21.58 -16.23
C GLN A 331 6.57 20.76 -14.94
N PHE A 332 5.97 21.34 -13.90
CA PHE A 332 5.88 20.69 -12.60
C PHE A 332 4.47 20.22 -12.23
N ASP A 333 3.42 20.77 -12.84
CA ASP A 333 2.06 20.26 -12.66
C ASP A 333 1.80 19.04 -13.54
N PRO A 334 0.95 18.11 -13.09
CA PRO A 334 0.47 17.03 -13.93
C PRO A 334 -0.28 17.57 -15.15
N THR A 335 -0.05 16.95 -16.31
CA THR A 335 -0.89 17.20 -17.49
C THR A 335 -2.14 16.35 -17.38
N ILE A 336 -3.28 16.97 -17.12
CA ILE A 336 -4.59 16.32 -17.15
C ILE A 336 -5.35 16.66 -18.43
N SER A 337 -6.22 15.76 -18.88
CA SER A 337 -7.10 16.04 -20.02
C SER A 337 -8.23 16.98 -19.63
N GLU A 338 -8.87 17.62 -20.61
CA GLU A 338 -10.07 18.44 -20.36
C GLU A 338 -11.21 17.65 -19.70
N LYS A 339 -11.34 16.35 -20.00
CA LYS A 339 -12.34 15.48 -19.37
C LYS A 339 -12.04 15.27 -17.90
N MET A 340 -10.80 14.93 -17.57
CA MET A 340 -10.36 14.76 -16.18
C MET A 340 -10.49 16.07 -15.41
N LYS A 341 -10.08 17.18 -16.02
CA LYS A 341 -10.21 18.52 -15.45
C LYS A 341 -11.67 18.83 -15.08
N ALA A 342 -12.60 18.62 -16.01
CA ALA A 342 -14.03 18.83 -15.75
C ALA A 342 -14.57 17.97 -14.60
N VAL A 343 -14.15 16.70 -14.50
CA VAL A 343 -14.53 15.83 -13.38
C VAL A 343 -13.95 16.34 -12.05
N LEU A 344 -12.69 16.76 -12.02
CA LEU A 344 -12.08 17.30 -10.81
C LEU A 344 -12.70 18.63 -10.38
N GLU A 345 -13.10 19.48 -11.32
CA GLU A 345 -13.84 20.73 -11.06
C GLU A 345 -15.22 20.44 -10.46
N ASP A 346 -15.99 19.49 -11.01
CA ASP A 346 -17.28 19.06 -10.46
C ASP A 346 -17.15 18.46 -9.05
N GLN A 347 -16.11 17.66 -8.81
CA GLN A 347 -15.83 17.10 -7.48
C GLN A 347 -15.35 18.15 -6.47
N LEU A 348 -14.60 19.17 -6.94
CA LEU A 348 -14.22 20.32 -6.12
C LEU A 348 -15.46 21.13 -5.71
N ASP A 349 -16.40 21.34 -6.63
CA ASP A 349 -17.67 21.98 -6.34
C ASP A 349 -18.51 21.18 -5.35
N SER A 350 -18.55 19.86 -5.49
CA SER A 350 -19.18 18.97 -4.50
C SER A 350 -18.54 19.12 -3.11
N CYS A 351 -17.21 19.19 -3.03
CA CYS A 351 -16.52 19.46 -1.76
C CYS A 351 -16.88 20.84 -1.19
N ASN A 352 -16.98 21.87 -2.03
CA ASN A 352 -17.36 23.21 -1.58
C ASN A 352 -18.78 23.23 -1.01
N GLN A 353 -19.75 22.59 -1.69
CA GLN A 353 -21.12 22.46 -1.18
C GLN A 353 -21.16 21.75 0.18
N LEU A 354 -20.37 20.70 0.34
CA LEU A 354 -20.26 19.99 1.62
C LEU A 354 -19.64 20.88 2.71
N LEU A 355 -18.66 21.71 2.37
CA LEU A 355 -18.05 22.68 3.29
C LEU A 355 -18.99 23.85 3.63
N ASP A 356 -19.94 24.19 2.77
CA ASP A 356 -20.98 25.18 3.10
C ASP A 356 -21.92 24.65 4.19
N LEU A 357 -22.14 23.32 4.22
CA LEU A 357 -22.92 22.64 5.26
C LEU A 357 -22.09 22.35 6.51
N GLU A 358 -20.84 21.90 6.33
CA GLU A 358 -19.91 21.50 7.39
C GLU A 358 -18.52 22.14 7.20
N PRO A 359 -18.33 23.40 7.61
CA PRO A 359 -17.12 24.17 7.30
C PRO A 359 -15.81 23.63 7.88
N ASP A 360 -15.91 22.89 8.99
CA ASP A 360 -14.75 22.39 9.74
C ASP A 360 -14.45 20.91 9.46
N THR A 361 -15.06 20.31 8.44
CA THR A 361 -14.78 18.91 8.07
C THR A 361 -13.44 18.82 7.33
N LYS A 362 -12.47 18.19 7.97
CA LYS A 362 -11.08 18.14 7.50
C LYS A 362 -10.90 17.40 6.17
N TRP A 363 -11.74 16.41 5.86
CA TRP A 363 -11.54 15.58 4.67
C TRP A 363 -11.90 16.33 3.39
N PRO A 364 -13.08 16.96 3.26
CA PRO A 364 -13.36 17.83 2.13
C PRO A 364 -12.37 18.99 2.02
N LEU A 365 -11.99 19.64 3.14
CA LEU A 365 -10.97 20.70 3.13
C LEU A 365 -9.65 20.23 2.50
N LEU A 366 -9.13 19.08 2.93
CA LEU A 366 -7.86 18.54 2.44
C LEU A 366 -7.98 18.03 1.00
N THR A 367 -9.10 17.41 0.64
CA THR A 367 -9.35 16.91 -0.71
C THR A 367 -9.50 18.06 -1.72
N SER A 368 -10.19 19.15 -1.36
CA SER A 368 -10.24 20.37 -2.19
C SER A 368 -8.85 20.91 -2.49
N VAL A 369 -7.92 20.88 -1.53
CA VAL A 369 -6.51 21.26 -1.77
C VAL A 369 -5.86 20.34 -2.81
N VAL A 370 -6.11 19.03 -2.74
CA VAL A 370 -5.58 18.07 -3.71
C VAL A 370 -6.15 18.31 -5.11
N PHE A 371 -7.46 18.55 -5.24
CA PHE A 371 -8.10 18.88 -6.51
C PHE A 371 -7.58 20.18 -7.11
N MET A 372 -7.55 21.27 -6.34
CA MET A 372 -7.04 22.57 -6.81
C MET A 372 -5.58 22.46 -7.30
N LYS A 373 -4.74 21.69 -6.60
CA LYS A 373 -3.36 21.44 -7.04
C LYS A 373 -3.27 20.61 -8.33
N ALA A 374 -4.17 19.67 -8.54
CA ALA A 374 -4.21 18.85 -9.75
C ALA A 374 -4.77 19.61 -10.96
N ILE A 375 -5.73 20.53 -10.74
CA ILE A 375 -6.35 21.36 -11.78
C ILE A 375 -5.40 22.48 -12.22
N ASP A 376 -5.05 23.37 -11.30
CA ASP A 376 -4.13 24.48 -11.53
C ASP A 376 -3.66 25.08 -10.19
N SER A 377 -2.51 24.61 -9.73
CA SER A 377 -1.91 25.04 -8.46
C SER A 377 -1.63 26.55 -8.39
N TYR A 378 -1.42 27.21 -9.52
CA TYR A 378 -1.11 28.64 -9.57
C TYR A 378 -2.39 29.48 -9.50
N ALA A 379 -3.41 29.13 -10.31
CA ALA A 379 -4.69 29.84 -10.31
C ALA A 379 -5.40 29.76 -8.94
N TYR A 380 -5.29 28.62 -8.25
CA TYR A 380 -5.92 28.40 -6.95
C TYR A 380 -4.99 28.68 -5.75
N ARG A 381 -3.84 29.33 -5.92
CA ARG A 381 -2.83 29.53 -4.86
C ARG A 381 -3.45 30.08 -3.57
N ASP A 382 -4.24 31.15 -3.67
CA ASP A 382 -4.83 31.83 -2.52
C ASP A 382 -5.91 30.96 -1.84
N ASP A 383 -6.73 30.27 -2.62
CA ASP A 383 -7.75 29.35 -2.10
C ASP A 383 -7.13 28.14 -1.40
N ILE A 384 -6.05 27.57 -1.95
CA ILE A 384 -5.29 26.49 -1.32
C ILE A 384 -4.73 26.96 0.02
N MET A 385 -4.10 28.14 0.07
CA MET A 385 -3.54 28.71 1.31
C MET A 385 -4.64 28.91 2.36
N LYS A 386 -5.80 29.44 1.95
CA LYS A 386 -6.96 29.62 2.84
C LYS A 386 -7.47 28.28 3.39
N ARG A 387 -7.61 27.24 2.57
CA ARG A 387 -8.04 25.89 3.00
C ARG A 387 -7.03 25.27 3.97
N LEU A 388 -5.73 25.41 3.72
CA LEU A 388 -4.67 24.93 4.61
C LEU A 388 -4.67 25.66 5.97
N GLU A 389 -4.97 26.95 6.00
CA GLU A 389 -5.16 27.66 7.27
C GLU A 389 -6.41 27.21 8.04
N SER A 390 -7.51 26.89 7.36
CA SER A 390 -8.68 26.27 8.00
C SER A 390 -8.34 24.90 8.59
N LEU A 391 -7.59 24.07 7.84
CA LEU A 391 -7.13 22.75 8.31
C LEU A 391 -6.28 22.83 9.58
N LYS A 392 -5.44 23.84 9.71
CA LYS A 392 -4.65 24.07 10.93
C LYS A 392 -5.52 24.30 12.16
N LYS A 393 -6.72 24.87 11.99
CA LYS A 393 -7.68 25.11 13.07
C LYS A 393 -8.46 23.85 13.43
N CYS A 394 -9.00 23.12 12.44
CA CYS A 394 -9.86 21.96 12.69
C CYS A 394 -9.09 20.64 12.92
N ASP A 395 -7.83 20.54 12.47
CA ASP A 395 -6.96 19.37 12.68
C ASP A 395 -5.60 19.77 13.28
N CYS A 396 -5.64 20.36 14.48
CA CYS A 396 -4.50 20.99 15.15
C CYS A 396 -3.29 20.05 15.39
N TYR A 397 -3.52 18.74 15.47
CA TYR A 397 -2.44 17.76 15.63
C TYR A 397 -1.58 17.60 14.36
N ARG A 398 -2.01 18.11 13.21
CA ARG A 398 -1.28 18.03 11.93
C ARG A 398 -0.84 19.39 11.38
N ILE A 399 -0.77 20.42 12.23
CA ILE A 399 -0.31 21.77 11.83
C ILE A 399 1.02 21.75 11.06
N ASN A 400 2.01 21.00 11.55
CA ASN A 400 3.32 20.93 10.88
C ASN A 400 3.22 20.31 9.47
N TYR A 401 2.37 19.31 9.30
CA TYR A 401 2.12 18.71 8.00
C TYR A 401 1.46 19.72 7.03
N TYR A 402 0.53 20.54 7.51
CA TYR A 402 -0.07 21.59 6.67
C TYR A 402 0.92 22.71 6.33
N ASN A 403 1.75 23.14 7.29
CA ASN A 403 2.82 24.11 7.03
C ASN A 403 3.79 23.58 5.95
N ASP A 404 4.16 22.31 5.99
CA ASP A 404 5.00 21.70 4.96
C ASP A 404 4.33 21.71 3.58
N LEU A 405 3.02 21.49 3.51
CA LEU A 405 2.26 21.61 2.25
C LEU A 405 2.23 23.04 1.72
N MET A 406 2.08 24.03 2.61
CA MET A 406 2.10 25.45 2.25
C MET A 406 3.47 25.86 1.69
N ASN A 407 4.56 25.48 2.36
CA ASN A 407 5.92 25.78 1.91
C ASN A 407 6.19 25.19 0.52
N LYS A 408 5.81 23.92 0.31
CA LYS A 408 5.93 23.27 -1.01
C LYS A 408 5.15 23.98 -2.12
N LEU A 409 4.00 24.58 -1.81
CA LEU A 409 3.23 25.35 -2.78
C LEU A 409 3.92 26.67 -3.13
N VAL A 410 4.45 27.37 -2.11
CA VAL A 410 5.17 28.64 -2.31
C VAL A 410 6.41 28.43 -3.16
N ASP A 411 7.26 27.46 -2.82
CA ASP A 411 8.49 27.15 -3.56
C ASP A 411 8.17 26.85 -5.04
N PHE A 412 7.08 26.14 -5.28
CA PHE A 412 6.61 25.77 -6.61
C PHE A 412 6.11 26.98 -7.43
N CYS A 413 5.23 27.80 -6.85
CA CYS A 413 4.67 28.97 -7.53
C CYS A 413 5.75 30.02 -7.81
N ASP A 414 6.68 30.22 -6.88
CA ASP A 414 7.75 31.20 -7.02
C ASP A 414 8.79 30.72 -8.08
N SER A 415 9.03 29.41 -8.16
CA SER A 415 9.82 28.82 -9.25
C SER A 415 9.19 29.07 -10.62
N LYS A 416 7.87 28.86 -10.78
CA LYS A 416 7.16 29.17 -12.03
C LYS A 416 7.34 30.62 -12.47
N ILE A 417 7.27 31.57 -11.54
CA ILE A 417 7.45 33.00 -11.82
C ILE A 417 8.87 33.26 -12.34
N GLN A 418 9.89 32.74 -11.67
CA GLN A 418 11.29 32.93 -12.09
C GLN A 418 11.55 32.41 -13.51
N PHE A 419 11.01 31.25 -13.88
CA PHE A 419 11.17 30.70 -15.23
C PHE A 419 10.35 31.45 -16.29
N SER A 420 9.17 31.97 -15.93
CA SER A 420 8.35 32.78 -16.85
C SER A 420 8.96 34.14 -17.18
N CYS A 421 9.80 34.69 -16.30
CA CYS A 421 10.51 35.96 -16.52
C CYS A 421 11.86 35.81 -17.25
N LEU A 422 12.31 34.58 -17.53
CA LEU A 422 13.57 34.28 -18.23
C LEU A 422 13.39 34.10 -19.75
N HIS A 423 12.17 34.26 -20.27
CA HIS A 423 11.82 34.31 -21.68
C HIS A 423 11.28 35.71 -22.01
#